data_AF-A0A923Q0W2-F1
#
_entry.id   AF-A0A923Q0W2-F1
#
_cell.length_a   1.000
_cell.length_b   1.000
_cell.length_c   1.000
_cell.angle_alpha   90.00
_cell.angle_beta   90.00
_cell.angle_gamma   90.00
#
_symmetry.space_group_name_H-M   'P 1'
#
loop_
_entity.id
_entity.type
_entity.pdbx_description
1 polymer ?
#
loop_
_entity_poly.entity_id
_entity_poly.type
_entity_poly.pdbx_seq_one_letter_code
_entity_poly.pdbx_strand_id
1 'polypeptide(L)'
;MRNLDSLSRRGLLLGLGAGTAAMGAGRAALADPVFAEYPFQLGIAAGDPQPDGFVIWTRLAPDPMAIGYGMPSQPVPVKWEVATDRGFSNVA
;
A
#
# COMPACT_ATOMS: atom_id res chain seq x y z
N MET A 1 3.44 39.06 -35.36
CA MET A 1 3.90 38.39 -34.12
C MET A 1 2.84 38.62 -33.04
N ARG A 2 2.14 37.57 -32.58
CA ARG A 2 1.08 37.68 -31.57
C ARG A 2 1.71 37.74 -30.18
N ASN A 3 1.36 38.78 -29.40
CA ASN A 3 1.81 39.00 -28.03
C ASN A 3 1.38 37.84 -27.11
N LEU A 4 2.30 37.34 -26.27
CA LEU A 4 2.08 36.22 -25.34
C LEU A 4 1.57 36.69 -23.94
N ASP A 5 1.06 37.91 -23.82
CA ASP A 5 0.92 38.59 -22.52
C ASP A 5 -0.48 38.54 -21.87
N SER A 6 -1.19 37.40 -21.87
CA SER A 6 -2.38 37.30 -21.00
C SER A 6 -2.76 35.91 -20.51
N LEU A 7 -1.78 35.11 -20.05
CA LEU A 7 -2.10 33.99 -19.18
C LEU A 7 -2.43 34.53 -17.77
N SER A 8 -3.72 34.76 -17.51
CA SER A 8 -4.19 35.19 -16.19
C SER A 8 -3.94 34.10 -15.14
N ARG A 9 -3.29 34.46 -14.03
CA ARG A 9 -3.04 33.58 -12.86
C ARG A 9 -4.30 32.82 -12.42
N ARG A 10 -5.47 33.44 -12.55
CA ARG A 10 -6.76 32.84 -12.18
C ARG A 10 -7.20 31.75 -13.15
N GLY A 11 -6.90 31.90 -14.45
CA GLY A 11 -7.16 30.87 -15.46
C GLY A 11 -6.22 29.66 -15.33
N LEU A 12 -4.97 29.90 -14.94
CA LEU A 12 -4.01 28.83 -14.64
C LEU A 12 -4.42 28.02 -13.40
N LEU A 13 -4.86 28.69 -12.31
CA LEU A 13 -5.33 28.02 -11.10
C LEU A 13 -6.62 27.20 -11.32
N LEU A 14 -7.56 27.71 -12.13
CA LEU A 14 -8.77 26.97 -12.50
C LEU A 14 -8.46 25.77 -13.42
N GLY A 15 -7.51 25.91 -14.35
CA GLY A 15 -7.06 24.81 -15.22
C GLY A 15 -6.34 23.68 -14.47
N LEU A 16 -5.52 24.01 -13.47
CA LEU A 16 -4.84 23.03 -12.62
C LEU A 16 -5.78 22.40 -11.57
N GLY A 17 -6.79 23.13 -11.09
CA GLY A 17 -7.77 22.63 -10.14
C GLY A 17 -8.70 21.56 -10.70
N ALA A 18 -9.08 21.67 -11.99
CA ALA A 18 -9.96 20.70 -12.64
C ALA A 18 -9.30 19.33 -12.92
N GLY A 19 -7.97 19.27 -13.04
CA GLY A 19 -7.24 18.03 -13.34
C GLY A 19 -6.97 17.13 -12.12
N THR A 20 -7.01 17.67 -10.90
CA THR A 20 -6.61 16.93 -9.68
C THR A 20 -7.75 16.19 -9.02
N ALA A 21 -9.00 16.61 -9.21
CA ALA A 21 -10.16 15.95 -8.61
C ALA A 21 -10.39 14.51 -9.12
N ALA A 22 -9.92 14.20 -10.34
CA ALA A 22 -10.08 12.86 -10.93
C ALA A 22 -9.06 11.82 -10.43
N MET A 23 -7.95 12.23 -9.80
CA MET A 23 -6.97 11.27 -9.25
C MET A 23 -7.30 10.78 -7.83
N GLY A 24 -8.30 11.36 -7.16
CA GLY A 24 -8.70 11.01 -5.80
C GLY A 24 -9.79 9.93 -5.69
N ALA A 25 -10.45 9.59 -6.79
CA ALA A 25 -11.68 8.76 -6.79
C ALA A 25 -11.44 7.24 -6.63
N GLY A 26 -10.27 6.82 -6.16
CA GLY A 26 -9.89 5.40 -6.07
C GLY A 26 -9.56 4.89 -4.67
N ARG A 27 -9.53 5.75 -3.64
CA ARG A 27 -9.25 5.32 -2.27
C ARG A 27 -10.56 5.20 -1.50
N ALA A 28 -11.37 4.20 -1.86
CA ALA A 28 -12.27 3.64 -0.86
C ALA A 28 -11.38 3.31 0.35
N ALA A 29 -11.71 3.86 1.52
CA ALA A 29 -11.08 3.44 2.76
C ALA A 29 -11.48 1.97 2.95
N LEU A 30 -10.67 1.06 2.40
CA LEU A 30 -10.84 -0.36 2.61
C LEU A 30 -10.64 -0.56 4.11
N ALA A 31 -11.70 -0.97 4.79
CA ALA A 31 -11.60 -1.42 6.17
C ALA A 31 -10.53 -2.51 6.25
N ASP A 32 -9.78 -2.55 7.36
CA ASP A 32 -8.82 -3.62 7.56
C ASP A 32 -9.56 -4.97 7.47
N PRO A 33 -9.00 -5.96 6.76
CA PRO A 33 -9.63 -7.26 6.60
C PRO A 33 -9.85 -7.90 7.98
N VAL A 34 -11.08 -8.31 8.25
CA VAL A 34 -11.41 -9.10 9.45
C VAL A 34 -11.23 -10.57 9.11
N PHE A 35 -10.30 -11.22 9.79
CA PHE A 35 -10.07 -12.65 9.66
C PHE A 35 -10.79 -13.41 10.78
N ALA A 36 -11.33 -14.59 10.47
CA ALA A 36 -11.94 -15.45 11.48
C ALA A 36 -10.92 -15.97 12.50
N GLU A 37 -9.68 -16.20 12.03
CA GLU A 37 -8.55 -16.68 12.82
C GLU A 37 -7.31 -15.83 12.53
N TYR A 38 -6.29 -15.93 13.39
CA TYR A 38 -5.02 -15.24 13.18
C TYR A 38 -4.43 -15.61 11.80
N PRO A 39 -4.18 -14.65 10.89
CA PRO A 39 -3.90 -14.98 9.48
C PRO A 39 -2.46 -15.46 9.23
N PHE A 40 -1.53 -15.24 10.17
CA PHE A 40 -0.11 -15.61 9.99
C PHE A 40 0.22 -16.96 10.64
N GLN A 41 -0.66 -17.96 10.49
CA GLN A 41 -0.46 -19.30 11.08
C GLN A 41 0.78 -20.02 10.54
N LEU A 42 1.20 -19.67 9.32
CA LEU A 42 2.41 -20.21 8.69
C LEU A 42 3.68 -19.41 9.05
N GLY A 43 3.55 -18.41 9.92
CA GLY A 43 4.65 -17.60 10.39
C GLY A 43 5.15 -16.55 9.40
N ILE A 44 6.32 -16.03 9.72
CA ILE A 44 7.04 -14.98 8.99
C ILE A 44 8.46 -15.50 8.78
N ALA A 45 9.02 -15.25 7.59
CA ALA A 45 10.38 -15.61 7.25
C ALA A 45 11.13 -14.43 6.63
N ALA A 46 12.46 -14.47 6.70
CA ALA A 46 13.35 -13.57 5.99
C ALA A 46 14.48 -14.38 5.33
N GLY A 47 14.98 -13.91 4.19
CA GLY A 47 16.00 -14.62 3.41
C GLY A 47 16.59 -13.77 2.29
N ASP A 48 17.38 -14.42 1.43
CA ASP A 48 18.05 -13.82 0.26
C ASP A 48 18.73 -12.47 0.56
N PRO A 49 19.67 -12.42 1.54
CA PRO A 49 20.33 -11.18 1.91
C PRO A 49 21.27 -10.67 0.83
N GLN A 50 21.31 -9.34 0.70
CA GLN A 50 22.20 -8.53 -0.11
C GLN A 50 22.83 -7.42 0.75
N PRO A 51 23.90 -6.74 0.30
CA PRO A 51 24.52 -5.68 1.08
C PRO A 51 23.59 -4.54 1.50
N ASP A 52 22.52 -4.30 0.74
CA ASP A 52 21.56 -3.21 0.92
C ASP A 52 20.11 -3.69 1.12
N GLY A 53 19.88 -5.00 1.28
CA GLY A 53 18.52 -5.51 1.38
C GLY A 53 18.39 -6.99 1.66
N PHE A 54 17.15 -7.44 1.78
CA PHE A 54 16.78 -8.84 1.97
C PHE A 54 15.30 -9.01 1.63
N VAL A 55 14.84 -10.25 1.53
CA VAL A 55 13.44 -10.59 1.30
C VAL A 55 12.76 -10.87 2.64
N ILE A 56 11.60 -10.26 2.87
CA ILE A 56 10.63 -10.68 3.90
C ILE A 56 9.48 -11.41 3.24
N TRP A 57 9.04 -12.51 3.85
CA TRP A 57 7.97 -13.34 3.30
C TRP A 57 6.97 -13.75 4.38
N THR A 58 5.71 -13.75 4.00
CA THR A 58 4.63 -14.36 4.77
C THR A 58 3.50 -14.78 3.85
N ARG A 59 2.55 -15.56 4.38
CA ARG A 59 1.31 -15.94 3.71
C ARG A 59 0.13 -15.76 4.65
N LEU A 60 -0.88 -15.05 4.19
CA LEU A 60 -2.19 -15.01 4.86
C LEU A 60 -2.89 -16.36 4.65
N ALA A 61 -3.09 -17.09 5.73
CA ALA A 61 -3.75 -18.38 5.76
C ALA A 61 -4.52 -18.59 7.08
N PRO A 62 -5.68 -17.91 7.27
CA PRO A 62 -6.53 -18.14 8.44
C PRO A 62 -7.02 -19.60 8.58
N ASP A 63 -7.13 -20.33 7.47
CA ASP A 63 -7.36 -21.78 7.46
C ASP A 63 -6.37 -22.45 6.49
N PRO A 64 -5.18 -22.86 6.96
CA PRO A 64 -4.12 -23.37 6.08
C PRO A 64 -4.47 -24.62 5.28
N MET A 65 -5.44 -25.41 5.75
CA MET A 65 -5.81 -26.69 5.14
C MET A 65 -6.96 -26.55 4.13
N ALA A 66 -7.72 -25.44 4.18
CA ALA A 66 -8.76 -25.16 3.20
C ALA A 66 -8.19 -24.84 1.81
N ILE A 67 -8.97 -25.18 0.78
CA ILE A 67 -8.72 -24.68 -0.58
C ILE A 67 -8.83 -23.15 -0.55
N GLY A 68 -7.78 -22.46 -0.99
CA GLY A 68 -7.71 -21.00 -0.90
C GLY A 68 -7.30 -20.48 0.49
N TYR A 69 -6.90 -21.35 1.42
CA TYR A 69 -6.28 -21.00 2.70
C TYR A 69 -7.17 -20.17 3.65
N GLY A 70 -8.49 -20.21 3.47
CA GLY A 70 -9.43 -19.36 4.21
C GLY A 70 -9.42 -17.90 3.76
N MET A 71 -8.89 -17.60 2.58
CA MET A 71 -8.80 -16.24 2.03
C MET A 71 -9.89 -15.97 0.98
N PRO A 72 -10.41 -14.73 0.90
CA PRO A 72 -11.27 -14.33 -0.20
C PRO A 72 -10.49 -14.29 -1.52
N SER A 73 -11.17 -14.50 -2.65
CA SER A 73 -10.58 -14.42 -3.99
C SER A 73 -10.43 -12.97 -4.47
N GLN A 74 -9.83 -12.12 -3.64
CA GLN A 74 -9.53 -10.72 -3.94
C GLN A 74 -8.18 -10.33 -3.34
N PRO A 75 -7.50 -9.32 -3.89
CA PRO A 75 -6.29 -8.79 -3.27
C PRO A 75 -6.57 -8.26 -1.86
N VAL A 76 -5.71 -8.62 -0.90
CA VAL A 76 -5.76 -8.14 0.47
C VAL A 76 -4.50 -7.34 0.76
N PRO A 77 -4.60 -6.06 1.16
CA PRO A 77 -3.44 -5.24 1.46
C PRO A 77 -2.72 -5.77 2.72
N VAL A 78 -1.39 -5.87 2.65
CA VAL A 78 -0.52 -6.22 3.79
C VAL A 78 0.49 -5.11 3.99
N LYS A 79 0.41 -4.45 5.14
CA LYS A 79 1.43 -3.48 5.57
C LYS A 79 2.63 -4.24 6.11
N TRP A 80 3.82 -3.71 5.85
CA TRP A 80 5.08 -4.28 6.32
C TRP A 80 5.99 -3.14 6.76
N GLU A 81 6.87 -3.44 7.72
CA GLU A 81 7.80 -2.48 8.30
C GLU A 81 9.14 -3.18 8.55
N VAL A 82 10.23 -2.43 8.44
CA VAL A 82 11.57 -2.86 8.83
C VAL A 82 12.11 -1.81 9.80
N ALA A 83 12.57 -2.26 10.96
CA ALA A 83 13.11 -1.38 11.99
C ALA A 83 14.51 -1.80 12.41
N THR A 84 15.29 -0.85 12.89
CA THR A 84 16.65 -1.10 13.41
C THR A 84 16.64 -1.57 14.86
N ASP A 85 15.49 -1.49 15.54
CA ASP A 85 15.31 -1.89 16.93
C ASP A 85 14.06 -2.77 17.11
N ARG A 86 14.07 -3.59 18.16
CA ARG A 86 12.96 -4.53 18.47
C ARG A 86 11.66 -3.83 18.88
N GLY A 87 11.74 -2.58 19.33
CA GLY A 87 10.58 -1.80 19.73
C GLY A 87 9.91 -1.07 18.56
N PHE A 88 10.43 -1.22 17.34
CA PHE A 88 9.95 -0.49 16.15
C PHE A 88 9.93 1.04 16.38
N SER A 89 10.87 1.56 17.17
CA SER A 89 10.99 3.00 17.44
C SER A 89 11.67 3.75 16.29
N ASN A 90 12.42 3.05 15.45
CA ASN A 90 13.09 3.59 14.27
C ASN A 90 12.85 2.69 13.04
N VAL A 91 11.75 2.99 12.33
CA VAL A 91 11.31 2.34 11.08
C VAL A 91 11.96 3.05 9.88
N ALA A 92 12.49 2.25 8.94
CA ALA A 92 13.12 2.73 7.71
C ALA A 92 12.12 3.14 6.62
#